data_AF-A0A970NBS9-F1
#
_entry.id   AF-A0A970NBS9-F1
#
_cell.length_a   1.000
_cell.length_b   1.000
_cell.length_c   1.000
_cell.angle_alpha   90.00
_cell.angle_beta   90.00
_cell.angle_gamma   90.00
#
_symmetry.space_group_name_H-M   'P 1'
#
loop_
_entity.id
_entity.type
_entity.pdbx_description
1 polymer ?
#
loop_
_entity_poly.entity_id
_entity_poly.type
_entity_poly.pdbx_seq_one_letter_code
_entity_poly.pdbx_strand_id
1 'polypeptide(L)' 'MSKVIGEVKKSFMTGNETAAWACLAAGADMMFGYPITPQNEIMHYWTRLSPRYGRGFLQTEDELSAGFT' A
#
# COMPACT_ATOMS: atom_id res chain seq x y z
N MET A 1 -1.88 13.04 -12.17
CA MET A 1 -2.27 12.28 -10.95
C MET A 1 -3.78 12.05 -11.00
N SER A 2 -4.22 10.80 -11.20
CA SER A 2 -5.64 10.47 -11.04
C SER A 2 -6.04 10.82 -9.60
N LYS A 3 -7.21 11.45 -9.40
CA LYS A 3 -7.70 11.84 -8.07
C LYS A 3 -7.92 10.57 -7.24
N VAL A 4 -6.99 10.26 -6.34
CA VAL A 4 -7.15 9.20 -5.33
C VAL A 4 -8.27 9.58 -4.36
N ILE A 5 -8.41 10.88 -4.07
CA ILE A 5 -9.47 11.45 -3.24
C ILE A 5 -10.57 12.01 -4.15
N GLY A 6 -11.74 11.37 -4.09
CA GLY A 6 -12.96 11.78 -4.78
C GLY A 6 -13.98 12.38 -3.82
N GLU A 7 -15.26 12.11 -4.07
CA GLU A 7 -16.36 12.51 -3.18
C GLU A 7 -16.34 11.74 -1.85
N VAL A 8 -16.88 12.37 -0.80
CA VAL A 8 -16.99 11.75 0.52
C VAL A 8 -17.97 10.57 0.45
N LYS A 9 -17.44 9.36 0.63
CA LYS A 9 -18.22 8.11 0.62
C LYS A 9 -17.91 7.31 1.87
N LYS A 10 -18.96 6.79 2.53
CA LYS A 10 -18.80 5.81 3.61
C LYS A 10 -18.43 4.44 3.02
N SER A 11 -17.43 3.79 3.61
CA SER A 11 -16.99 2.44 3.25
C SER A 11 -16.72 1.64 4.52
N PHE A 12 -16.94 0.33 4.46
CA PHE A 12 -16.44 -0.61 5.47
C PHE A 12 -15.07 -1.10 5.01
N MET A 13 -14.06 -0.89 5.85
CA MET A 13 -12.66 -1.18 5.52
C MET A 13 -11.96 -1.72 6.76
N THR A 14 -10.96 -2.59 6.57
CA THR A 14 -10.08 -2.99 7.67
C THR A 14 -9.07 -1.88 7.96
N GLY A 15 -8.41 -1.94 9.13
CA GLY A 15 -7.32 -1.00 9.45
C GLY A 15 -6.17 -1.09 8.46
N ASN A 16 -5.78 -2.32 8.08
CA ASN A 16 -4.72 -2.58 7.10
C ASN A 16 -5.08 -2.02 5.71
N GLU A 17 -6.32 -2.23 5.26
CA GLU A 17 -6.80 -1.66 4.00
C GLU A 17 -6.73 -0.14 4.03
N THR A 18 -7.18 0.46 5.13
CA THR A 18 -7.18 1.91 5.33
C THR A 18 -5.76 2.49 5.25
N ALA A 19 -4.77 1.81 5.83
CA ALA A 19 -3.37 2.22 5.75
C ALA A 19 -2.84 2.24 4.30
N ALA A 20 -3.13 1.21 3.51
CA ALA A 20 -2.69 1.15 2.12
C ALA A 20 -3.29 2.31 1.27
N TRP A 21 -4.58 2.60 1.45
CA TRP A 21 -5.23 3.75 0.81
C TRP A 21 -4.68 5.09 1.29
N ALA A 22 -4.39 5.22 2.58
CA ALA A 22 -3.82 6.44 3.15
C ALA A 22 -2.42 6.73 2.57
N CYS A 23 -1.55 5.72 2.47
CA CYS A 23 -0.24 5.86 1.83
C CYS A 23 -0.37 6.32 0.37
N LEU A 24 -1.29 5.72 -0.38
CA LEU A 24 -1.56 6.12 -1.77
C LEU A 24 -2.07 7.56 -1.86
N ALA A 25 -2.99 7.95 -0.98
CA ALA A 25 -3.55 9.30 -0.92
C ALA A 25 -2.51 10.35 -0.50
N ALA A 26 -1.56 9.98 0.36
CA ALA A 26 -0.41 10.81 0.76
C ALA A 26 0.64 10.94 -0.37
N GLY A 27 0.50 10.18 -1.45
CA GLY A 27 1.38 10.26 -2.61
C GLY A 27 2.58 9.32 -2.58
N ALA A 28 2.57 8.27 -1.75
CA ALA A 28 3.62 7.26 -1.75
C ALA A 28 3.80 6.65 -3.16
N ASP A 29 5.06 6.55 -3.61
CA ASP A 29 5.40 6.12 -4.97
C ASP A 29 5.67 4.63 -5.07
N MET A 30 6.23 4.02 -4.02
CA MET A 30 6.63 2.62 -4.01
C MET A 30 6.51 2.04 -2.60
N MET A 31 6.19 0.75 -2.52
CA MET A 31 6.26 -0.01 -1.27
C MET A 31 7.30 -1.12 -1.40
N PHE A 32 8.15 -1.21 -0.39
CA PHE A 32 9.08 -2.31 -0.16
C PHE A 32 8.55 -3.10 1.03
N GLY A 33 8.51 -4.43 0.95
CA GLY A 33 7.96 -5.20 2.05
C GLY A 33 8.31 -6.68 2.02
N TYR A 34 8.38 -7.25 3.21
CA TYR A 34 8.48 -8.67 3.46
C TYR A 34 7.19 -9.17 4.12
N PRO A 35 6.63 -10.32 3.70
CA PRO A 35 5.38 -10.81 4.27
C PRO A 35 5.55 -11.28 5.74
N ILE A 36 4.89 -10.57 6.66
CA ILE A 36 4.70 -10.96 8.05
C ILE A 36 3.23 -10.82 8.49
N THR A 37 2.71 -11.80 9.24
CA THR A 37 1.36 -11.70 9.84
C THR A 37 1.39 -10.81 11.09
N PRO A 38 0.36 -9.97 11.33
CA PRO A 38 -0.88 -9.79 10.56
C PRO A 38 -0.82 -8.70 9.46
N GLN A 39 0.35 -8.12 9.18
CA GLN A 39 0.50 -6.94 8.31
C GLN A 39 0.46 -7.25 6.82
N ASN A 40 0.53 -8.53 6.42
CA ASN A 40 0.44 -8.99 5.03
C ASN A 40 -0.68 -8.35 4.21
N GLU A 41 -1.82 -8.05 4.81
CA GLU A 41 -2.93 -7.43 4.11
C GLU A 41 -2.58 -6.07 3.51
N ILE A 42 -1.77 -5.24 4.19
CA ILE A 42 -1.33 -3.93 3.66
C ILE A 42 -0.63 -4.13 2.32
N MET A 43 0.29 -5.10 2.27
CA MET A 43 1.02 -5.47 1.06
C MET A 43 0.07 -5.98 -0.02
N HIS A 44 -0.88 -6.86 0.32
CA HIS A 44 -1.88 -7.36 -0.61
C HIS A 44 -2.78 -6.25 -1.19
N TYR A 45 -3.15 -5.24 -0.41
CA TYR A 45 -3.89 -4.09 -0.93
C TYR A 45 -3.00 -3.22 -1.82
N TRP A 46 -1.76 -2.96 -1.42
CA TRP A 46 -0.82 -2.18 -2.22
C TRP A 46 -0.54 -2.80 -3.58
N THR A 47 -0.32 -4.11 -3.68
CA THR A 47 -0.08 -4.78 -4.97
C THR A 47 -1.26 -4.70 -5.95
N ARG A 48 -2.48 -4.52 -5.43
CA ARG A 48 -3.69 -4.30 -6.24
C ARG A 48 -3.84 -2.83 -6.66
N LEU A 49 -3.45 -1.91 -5.79
CA LEU A 49 -3.50 -0.47 -6.04
C LEU A 49 -2.38 -0.01 -6.97
N SER A 50 -1.16 -0.52 -6.79
CA SER A 50 0.03 -0.04 -7.44
C SER A 50 -0.06 -0.02 -8.98
N PRO A 51 -0.49 -1.08 -9.70
CA PRO A 51 -0.63 -1.00 -11.16
C PRO A 51 -1.72 -0.03 -11.62
N ARG A 52 -2.76 0.19 -10.80
CA ARG A 52 -3.89 1.09 -11.14
C ARG A 52 -3.51 2.56 -11.07
N TYR A 53 -2.54 2.90 -10.21
CA TYR A 53 -2.11 4.27 -9.95
C TYR A 53 -0.66 4.54 -10.39
N GLY A 54 -0.03 3.60 -11.12
CA GLY A 54 1.34 3.74 -11.60
C GLY A 54 2.38 3.80 -10.48
N ARG A 55 2.18 3.03 -9.40
CA ARG A 55 3.09 2.93 -8.26
C ARG A 55 3.96 1.68 -8.35
N GLY A 56 5.10 1.71 -7.66
CA GLY A 56 6.02 0.58 -7.54
C GLY A 56 5.65 -0.37 -6.39
N PHE A 57 6.06 -1.62 -6.51
CA PHE A 57 6.04 -2.59 -5.43
C PHE A 57 7.22 -3.54 -5.57
N LEU A 58 7.95 -3.80 -4.49
CA LEU A 58 8.97 -4.83 -4.41
C LEU A 58 8.76 -5.67 -3.15
N GLN A 59 8.56 -6.98 -3.35
CA GLN A 59 8.67 -7.93 -2.26
C GLN A 59 10.15 -8.27 -2.07
N THR A 60 10.65 -8.08 -0.86
CA THR A 60 12.05 -8.37 -0.50
C THR A 60 12.18 -9.78 0.09
N GLU A 61 13.42 -10.21 0.30
CA GLU A 61 13.78 -11.50 0.88
C GLU A 61 13.59 -11.57 2.40
N ASP A 62 13.73 -10.44 3.09
CA ASP A 62 13.58 -10.27 4.54
C ASP A 62 13.20 -8.82 4.89
N GLU A 63 12.88 -8.57 6.16
CA GLU A 63 12.52 -7.24 6.66
C GLU A 63 13.70 -6.26 6.62
N LEU A 64 14.92 -6.77 6.71
CA LEU A 64 16.13 -5.95 6.65
C LEU A 64 16.27 -5.31 5.27
N SER A 65 16.12 -6.10 4.22
CA SER A 65 16.20 -5.67 2.83
C SER A 65 15.01 -4.77 2.43
N ALA A 66 13.90 -4.86 3.15
CA ALA A 66 12.79 -3.91 3.02
C ALA A 66 13.07 -2.54 3.65
N GLY A 67 13.88 -2.48 4.71
CA GLY A 67 14.06 -1.30 5.56
C GLY A 67 15.38 -0.55 5.40
N PHE A 68 16.42 -1.16 4.80
CA PHE A 68 17.72 -0.52 4.65
C PHE A 68 17.80 0.45 3.46
N THR A 69 18.67 1.46 3.62
CA THR A 69 19.07 2.46 2.62
C THR A 69 20.49 2.17 2.16
#